data_AF-A0A538U7S8-F1
#
_entry.id   AF-A0A538U7S8-F1
#
_cell.length_a   1.000
_cell.length_b   1.000
_cell.length_c   1.000
_cell.angle_alpha   90.00
_cell.angle_beta   90.00
_cell.angle_gamma   90.00
#
_symmetry.space_group_name_H-M   'P 1'
#
loop_
_entity.id
_entity.type
_entity.pdbx_description
1 polymer ?
#
loop_
_entity_poly.entity_id
_entity_poly.type
_entity_poly.pdbx_seq_one_letter_code
_entity_poly.pdbx_strand_id
1 'polypeptide(L)'
;MRSLVGCLIAVILTSSPLAVIGATSAAAAFTVVNNGATSWKIDGVDNPTLTLNQGSTYTFNVNASGHPFYIKTARVTGSGSQYTSGVTNNGVQIGTLTWTVPTDAPSQLFYQCGVHSSMGGTINILGPVDAQGAIPGVAWLGRAVPNPTQRGASFRLGLPHDARIDVTLFDARGRKVRSLWSGTMTAGEHSLAWDGRDEARRPAPSGTYFYRLRVESRVLTGRLVVTR
;
A
#
# COMPACT_ATOMS: atom_id res chain seq x y z
N MET A 1 49.35 12.62 34.49
CA MET A 1 49.11 12.50 33.04
C MET A 1 48.42 11.17 32.75
N ARG A 2 47.13 11.19 32.44
CA ARG A 2 46.44 10.36 31.42
C ARG A 2 44.93 10.55 31.58
N SER A 3 44.38 11.18 30.55
CA SER A 3 42.97 11.45 30.31
C SER A 3 42.24 10.16 29.98
N LEU A 4 41.01 9.98 30.49
CA LEU A 4 40.04 9.03 29.95
C LEU A 4 38.67 9.71 29.89
N VAL A 5 38.37 10.21 28.69
CA VAL A 5 37.05 10.65 28.26
C VAL A 5 36.23 9.39 27.97
N GLY A 6 35.20 9.14 28.78
CA GLY A 6 34.23 8.07 28.57
C GLY A 6 33.21 8.49 27.51
N CYS A 7 33.32 7.88 26.34
CA CYS A 7 32.47 8.08 25.17
C CYS A 7 31.02 7.64 25.45
N LEU A 8 30.08 8.58 25.34
CA LEU A 8 28.64 8.32 25.41
C LEU A 8 28.20 7.61 24.12
N ILE A 9 27.87 6.32 24.18
CA ILE A 9 27.28 5.60 23.04
C ILE A 9 25.80 6.01 22.95
N ALA A 10 25.51 6.97 22.09
CA ALA A 10 24.15 7.28 21.67
C ALA A 10 23.69 6.19 20.69
N VAL A 11 22.84 5.27 21.16
CA VAL A 11 22.11 4.34 20.29
C VAL A 11 21.01 5.13 19.59
N ILE A 12 21.31 5.60 18.37
CA ILE A 12 20.31 6.20 17.49
C ILE A 12 19.48 5.05 16.92
N LEU A 13 18.32 4.79 17.54
CA LEU A 13 17.26 4.00 16.91
C LEU A 13 16.72 4.83 15.73
N THR A 14 17.22 4.58 14.52
CA THR A 14 16.62 5.13 13.31
C THR A 14 15.26 4.46 13.11
N SER A 15 14.20 5.10 13.59
CA SER A 15 12.82 4.73 13.26
C SER A 15 12.63 4.88 11.76
N SER A 16 12.53 3.77 11.04
CA SER A 16 12.14 3.76 9.63
C SER A 16 10.81 4.50 9.49
N PRO A 17 10.70 5.55 8.66
CA PRO A 17 9.41 6.10 8.36
C PRO A 17 8.65 5.08 7.50
N LEU A 18 7.56 4.53 8.05
CA LEU A 18 6.50 3.94 7.24
C LEU A 18 6.01 5.04 6.30
N ALA A 19 6.35 4.92 5.02
CA ALA A 19 5.77 5.75 3.98
C ALA A 19 4.25 5.49 3.95
N VAL A 20 3.48 6.38 4.56
CA VAL A 20 2.05 6.49 4.33
C VAL A 20 1.90 7.08 2.94
N ILE A 21 1.78 6.24 1.91
CA ILE A 21 1.45 6.71 0.56
C ILE A 21 -0.07 6.90 0.50
N GLY A 22 -0.51 8.03 1.04
CA GLY A 22 -1.78 8.65 0.66
C GLY A 22 -1.49 9.69 -0.41
N ALA A 23 -1.37 9.26 -1.67
CA ALA A 23 -1.29 10.15 -2.81
C ALA A 23 -2.15 9.59 -3.95
N THR A 24 -3.34 10.16 -4.16
CA THR A 24 -3.92 10.22 -5.50
C THR A 24 -3.26 11.41 -6.19
N SER A 25 -2.32 11.17 -7.10
CA SER A 25 -1.84 12.20 -8.04
C SER A 25 -0.92 11.61 -9.11
N ALA A 26 -1.29 11.82 -10.38
CA ALA A 26 -0.46 11.73 -11.58
C ALA A 26 0.16 10.37 -11.95
N ALA A 27 0.39 10.17 -13.25
CA ALA A 27 1.11 9.04 -13.80
C ALA A 27 2.45 8.87 -13.08
N ALA A 28 2.62 7.80 -12.30
CA ALA A 28 3.88 7.55 -11.61
C ALA A 28 4.92 7.08 -12.64
N ALA A 29 6.02 7.84 -12.72
CA ALA A 29 7.17 7.53 -13.55
C ALA A 29 8.26 6.89 -12.69
N PHE A 30 8.69 5.68 -13.06
CA PHE A 30 9.77 4.94 -12.43
C PHE A 30 11.08 5.17 -13.20
N THR A 31 12.17 5.36 -12.48
CA THR A 31 13.53 5.29 -13.04
C THR A 31 14.01 3.86 -12.95
N VAL A 32 14.39 3.25 -14.08
CA VAL A 32 14.80 1.84 -14.15
C VAL A 32 16.21 1.75 -14.73
N VAL A 33 17.16 1.32 -13.91
CA VAL A 33 18.55 1.05 -14.33
C VAL A 33 18.98 -0.33 -13.87
N ASN A 34 20.05 -0.88 -14.43
CA ASN A 34 20.61 -2.15 -13.98
C ASN A 34 21.70 -1.94 -12.91
N ASN A 35 21.83 -2.90 -12.01
CA ASN A 35 23.01 -3.09 -11.17
C ASN A 35 23.75 -4.33 -11.68
N GLY A 36 24.58 -4.15 -12.71
CA GLY A 36 25.17 -5.27 -13.43
C GLY A 36 24.12 -6.29 -13.88
N ALA A 37 24.39 -7.57 -13.64
CA ALA A 37 23.48 -8.69 -13.91
C ALA A 37 22.66 -9.14 -12.70
N THR A 38 22.75 -8.47 -11.55
CA THR A 38 22.18 -8.99 -10.29
C THR A 38 20.76 -8.51 -10.03
N SER A 39 20.49 -7.23 -10.23
CA SER A 39 19.19 -6.61 -9.90
C SER A 39 18.82 -5.47 -10.84
N TRP A 40 17.52 -5.23 -10.97
CA TRP A 40 17.01 -3.94 -11.36
C TRP A 40 17.12 -2.97 -10.19
N LYS A 41 17.59 -1.75 -10.43
CA LYS A 41 17.41 -0.60 -9.54
C LYS A 41 16.23 0.21 -10.05
N ILE A 42 15.10 0.10 -9.35
CA ILE A 42 13.90 0.88 -9.63
C ILE A 42 13.79 1.96 -8.56
N ASP A 43 13.88 3.22 -8.97
CA ASP A 43 14.00 4.40 -8.09
C ASP A 43 15.09 4.21 -7.00
N GLY A 44 16.21 3.59 -7.40
CA GLY A 44 17.36 3.32 -6.53
C GLY A 44 17.28 2.06 -5.67
N VAL A 45 16.12 1.41 -5.59
CA VAL A 45 15.92 0.19 -4.78
C VAL A 45 16.17 -1.06 -5.62
N ASP A 46 16.87 -2.05 -5.07
CA ASP A 46 17.15 -3.33 -5.75
C ASP A 46 15.93 -4.25 -5.74
N ASN A 47 15.46 -4.64 -6.94
CA ASN A 47 14.32 -5.53 -7.19
C ASN A 47 13.09 -5.27 -6.27
N PRO A 48 12.58 -4.03 -6.12
CA PRO A 48 11.46 -3.75 -5.23
C PRO A 48 10.17 -4.43 -5.72
N THR A 49 9.31 -4.82 -4.79
CA THR A 49 7.92 -5.12 -5.13
C THR A 49 7.21 -3.82 -5.49
N LEU A 50 6.62 -3.77 -6.68
CA LEU A 50 5.83 -2.62 -7.14
C LEU A 50 4.36 -2.83 -6.78
N THR A 51 3.65 -1.74 -6.50
CA THR A 51 2.20 -1.75 -6.29
C THR A 51 1.58 -0.71 -7.20
N LEU A 52 0.77 -1.17 -8.16
CA LEU A 52 0.13 -0.34 -9.19
C LEU A 52 -1.39 -0.45 -9.06
N ASN A 53 -2.10 0.53 -9.60
CA ASN A 53 -3.56 0.58 -9.59
C ASN A 53 -4.09 0.34 -11.02
N GLN A 54 -5.13 -0.47 -11.13
CA GLN A 54 -5.94 -0.56 -12.33
C GLN A 54 -6.50 0.81 -12.73
N GLY A 55 -6.64 1.06 -14.04
CA GLY A 55 -7.08 2.32 -14.62
C GLY A 55 -6.04 3.45 -14.59
N SER A 56 -4.88 3.24 -13.97
CA SER A 56 -3.78 4.23 -13.93
C SER A 56 -2.74 3.95 -15.01
N THR A 57 -2.12 5.03 -15.52
CA THR A 57 -0.98 4.95 -16.45
C THR A 57 0.34 5.16 -15.72
N TYR A 58 1.29 4.26 -15.95
CA TYR A 58 2.63 4.28 -15.40
C TYR A 58 3.66 4.36 -16.53
N THR A 59 4.80 5.01 -16.26
CA THR A 59 5.94 5.02 -17.17
C THR A 59 7.17 4.45 -16.49
N PHE A 60 7.96 3.68 -17.23
CA PHE A 60 9.22 3.12 -16.79
C PHE A 60 10.30 3.65 -17.72
N ASN A 61 11.11 4.58 -17.21
CA ASN A 61 12.22 5.18 -17.94
C ASN A 61 13.44 4.26 -17.78
N VAL A 62 13.63 3.39 -18.76
CA VAL A 62 14.66 2.35 -18.74
C VAL A 62 15.94 2.89 -19.37
N ASN A 63 17.04 2.74 -18.66
CA ASN A 63 18.39 2.99 -19.16
C ASN A 63 19.33 1.86 -18.71
N ALA A 64 19.25 0.74 -19.42
CA ALA A 64 19.94 -0.50 -19.10
C ALA A 64 20.23 -1.32 -20.38
N SER A 65 21.19 -0.84 -21.18
CA SER A 65 21.63 -1.55 -22.38
C SER A 65 22.06 -2.99 -22.07
N GLY A 66 21.62 -3.97 -22.87
CA GLY A 66 21.85 -5.40 -22.63
C GLY A 66 20.84 -6.06 -21.69
N HIS A 67 19.91 -5.29 -21.10
CA HIS A 67 18.92 -5.80 -20.17
C HIS A 67 17.50 -5.44 -20.66
N PRO A 68 16.82 -6.31 -21.42
CA PRO A 68 15.44 -6.08 -21.84
C PRO A 68 14.50 -6.06 -20.63
N PHE A 69 13.82 -4.94 -20.38
CA PHE A 69 12.88 -4.80 -19.26
C PHE A 69 11.47 -5.23 -19.69
N TYR A 70 11.00 -6.39 -19.21
CA TYR A 70 9.69 -6.91 -19.54
C TYR A 70 8.70 -6.81 -18.38
N ILE A 71 7.43 -6.54 -18.71
CA ILE A 71 6.29 -6.90 -17.87
C ILE A 71 5.77 -8.27 -18.32
N LYS A 72 5.61 -9.19 -17.36
CA LYS A 72 5.35 -10.61 -17.60
C LYS A 72 4.31 -11.21 -16.66
N THR A 73 3.70 -12.30 -17.13
CA THR A 73 2.82 -13.18 -16.35
C THR A 73 3.58 -14.24 -15.54
N ALA A 74 4.88 -14.43 -15.80
CA ALA A 74 5.75 -15.35 -15.05
C ALA A 74 7.19 -14.82 -14.95
N ARG A 75 7.90 -15.17 -13.86
CA ARG A 75 9.33 -14.89 -13.66
C ARG A 75 10.22 -15.85 -14.47
N VAL A 76 10.31 -15.62 -15.77
CA VAL A 76 11.16 -16.38 -16.69
C VAL A 76 11.94 -15.44 -17.60
N THR A 77 13.16 -15.82 -17.99
CA THR A 77 13.97 -15.08 -18.98
C THR A 77 13.41 -15.29 -20.40
N GLY A 78 14.07 -14.71 -21.41
CA GLY A 78 13.62 -14.66 -22.80
C GLY A 78 12.47 -13.69 -23.03
N SER A 79 11.82 -13.79 -24.18
CA SER A 79 10.67 -12.96 -24.57
C SER A 79 9.31 -13.64 -24.35
N GLY A 80 9.27 -14.87 -23.82
CA GLY A 80 8.03 -15.56 -23.48
C GLY A 80 7.31 -14.93 -22.27
N SER A 81 6.03 -15.28 -22.10
CA SER A 81 5.19 -14.84 -20.97
C SER A 81 5.04 -13.32 -20.82
N GLN A 82 5.22 -12.56 -21.90
CA GLN A 82 4.97 -11.12 -21.89
C GLN A 82 3.49 -10.85 -21.58
N TYR A 83 3.25 -9.89 -20.70
CA TYR A 83 1.94 -9.28 -20.54
C TYR A 83 1.88 -8.05 -21.46
N THR A 84 0.95 -8.04 -22.41
CA THR A 84 0.89 -7.02 -23.47
C THR A 84 -0.28 -6.06 -23.34
N SER A 85 -1.32 -6.41 -22.56
CA SER A 85 -2.52 -5.57 -22.44
C SER A 85 -2.22 -4.22 -21.78
N GLY A 86 -2.39 -3.14 -22.54
CA GLY A 86 -2.09 -1.77 -22.11
C GLY A 86 -0.61 -1.42 -22.04
N VAL A 87 0.31 -2.34 -22.41
CA VAL A 87 1.76 -2.14 -22.34
C VAL A 87 2.32 -1.75 -23.72
N THR A 88 3.03 -0.64 -23.79
CA THR A 88 3.76 -0.15 -24.97
C THR A 88 5.26 -0.22 -24.73
N ASN A 89 6.02 -0.67 -25.74
CA ASN A 89 7.49 -0.79 -25.70
C ASN A 89 7.99 -1.82 -24.66
N ASN A 90 7.30 -2.96 -24.57
CA ASN A 90 7.67 -4.05 -23.66
C ASN A 90 9.01 -4.69 -24.10
N GLY A 91 9.97 -4.84 -23.18
CA GLY A 91 11.32 -5.31 -23.49
C GLY A 91 12.31 -4.21 -23.86
N VAL A 92 11.95 -2.94 -23.72
CA VAL A 92 12.87 -1.82 -23.94
C VAL A 92 14.12 -1.94 -23.06
N GLN A 93 15.26 -1.56 -23.62
CA GLN A 93 16.56 -1.53 -22.93
C GLN A 93 17.03 -0.09 -22.67
N ILE A 94 16.71 0.83 -23.58
CA ILE A 94 16.91 2.26 -23.43
C ILE A 94 15.66 2.95 -23.98
N GLY A 95 15.00 3.77 -23.16
CA GLY A 95 13.78 4.49 -23.51
C GLY A 95 12.65 4.23 -22.52
N THR A 96 11.44 4.63 -22.90
CA THR A 96 10.28 4.57 -22.01
C THR A 96 9.35 3.41 -22.38
N LEU A 97 9.05 2.57 -21.39
CA LEU A 97 7.90 1.65 -21.42
C LEU A 97 6.73 2.35 -20.76
N THR A 98 5.56 2.32 -21.40
CA THR A 98 4.33 2.90 -20.85
C THR A 98 3.32 1.80 -20.61
N TRP A 99 2.67 1.80 -19.45
CA TRP A 99 1.61 0.85 -19.14
C TRP A 99 0.39 1.54 -18.55
N THR A 100 -0.72 1.53 -19.29
CA THR A 100 -2.04 1.80 -18.73
C THR A 100 -2.61 0.49 -18.23
N VAL A 101 -2.69 0.31 -16.90
CA VAL A 101 -3.11 -0.94 -16.28
C VAL A 101 -4.60 -1.16 -16.55
N PRO A 102 -5.01 -2.21 -17.28
CA PRO A 102 -6.42 -2.49 -17.54
C PRO A 102 -7.22 -2.74 -16.26
N THR A 103 -8.52 -2.44 -16.27
CA THR A 103 -9.45 -2.69 -15.13
C THR A 103 -9.74 -4.16 -14.86
N ASP A 104 -9.28 -5.05 -15.73
CA ASP A 104 -9.37 -6.50 -15.63
C ASP A 104 -7.98 -7.16 -15.48
N ALA A 105 -6.93 -6.37 -15.25
CA ALA A 105 -5.58 -6.89 -15.09
C ALA A 105 -5.48 -7.86 -13.90
N PRO A 106 -4.73 -8.97 -14.01
CA PRO A 106 -4.51 -9.89 -12.89
C PRO A 106 -3.95 -9.18 -11.67
N SER A 107 -4.34 -9.60 -10.47
CA SER A 107 -3.87 -8.98 -9.21
C SER A 107 -2.36 -9.09 -8.97
N GLN A 108 -1.67 -9.96 -9.72
CA GLN A 108 -0.22 -10.13 -9.66
C GLN A 108 0.38 -10.35 -11.06
N LEU A 109 1.41 -9.58 -11.37
CA LEU A 109 2.30 -9.74 -12.51
C LEU A 109 3.76 -9.60 -12.05
N PHE A 110 4.69 -9.61 -12.99
CA PHE A 110 6.12 -9.51 -12.72
C PHE A 110 6.77 -8.51 -13.66
N TYR A 111 7.83 -7.85 -13.20
CA TYR A 111 8.84 -7.32 -14.13
C TYR A 111 10.05 -8.26 -14.11
N GLN A 112 10.68 -8.44 -15.27
CA GLN A 112 11.77 -9.39 -15.43
C GLN A 112 12.72 -8.95 -16.54
N CYS A 113 14.02 -9.14 -16.32
CA CYS A 113 15.03 -9.02 -17.37
C CYS A 113 14.92 -10.19 -18.35
N GLY A 114 14.97 -9.90 -19.64
CA GLY A 114 14.99 -10.92 -20.69
C GLY A 114 16.22 -11.84 -20.66
N VAL A 115 17.32 -11.44 -20.02
CA VAL A 115 18.58 -12.18 -20.04
C VAL A 115 18.92 -12.81 -18.69
N HIS A 116 18.76 -12.06 -17.60
CA HIS A 116 19.22 -12.47 -16.27
C HIS A 116 18.04 -12.82 -15.36
N SER A 117 18.01 -14.04 -14.83
CA SER A 117 16.89 -14.54 -14.01
C SER A 117 16.77 -13.85 -12.65
N SER A 118 17.87 -13.38 -12.07
CA SER A 118 17.91 -12.66 -10.79
C SER A 118 17.34 -11.23 -10.87
N MET A 119 17.25 -10.67 -12.06
CA MET A 119 16.77 -9.30 -12.28
C MET A 119 15.26 -9.29 -12.51
N GLY A 120 14.48 -9.36 -11.44
CA GLY A 120 13.02 -9.32 -11.53
C GLY A 120 12.37 -9.18 -10.17
N GLY A 121 11.08 -8.84 -10.17
CA GLY A 121 10.31 -8.62 -8.96
C GLY A 121 8.81 -8.75 -9.20
N THR A 122 8.05 -8.67 -8.11
CA THR A 122 6.59 -8.77 -8.16
C THR A 122 5.97 -7.41 -8.43
N ILE A 123 4.91 -7.39 -9.23
CA ILE A 123 4.00 -6.26 -9.38
C ILE A 123 2.65 -6.68 -8.79
N ASN A 124 2.27 -6.07 -7.67
CA ASN A 124 0.94 -6.17 -7.13
C ASN A 124 0.04 -5.17 -7.87
N ILE A 125 -1.08 -5.64 -8.38
CA ILE A 125 -2.08 -4.78 -9.01
C ILE A 125 -3.29 -4.70 -8.10
N LEU A 126 -3.57 -3.49 -7.66
CA LEU A 126 -4.76 -3.14 -6.92
C LEU A 126 -5.88 -2.84 -7.94
N GLY A 127 -7.05 -3.44 -7.72
CA GLY A 127 -8.28 -3.15 -8.47
C GLY A 127 -8.65 -1.65 -8.52
N PRO A 128 -9.69 -1.24 -9.27
CA PRO A 128 -10.07 0.16 -9.36
C PRO A 128 -10.33 0.69 -7.95
N VAL A 129 -9.59 1.74 -7.56
CA VAL A 129 -9.94 2.51 -6.38
C VAL A 129 -11.26 3.20 -6.68
N ASP A 130 -12.34 2.76 -6.03
CA ASP A 130 -13.62 3.46 -6.15
C ASP A 130 -13.53 4.86 -5.51
N ALA A 131 -14.61 5.64 -5.62
CA ALA A 131 -14.68 6.99 -5.08
C ALA A 131 -14.48 7.07 -3.55
N GLN A 132 -14.48 5.92 -2.85
CA GLN A 132 -14.30 5.77 -1.41
C GLN A 132 -12.92 5.20 -1.04
N GLY A 133 -12.09 4.86 -2.03
CA GLY A 133 -10.76 4.27 -1.86
C GLY A 133 -10.77 2.75 -1.65
N ALA A 134 -11.85 2.05 -2.03
CA ALA A 134 -11.96 0.61 -1.97
C ALA A 134 -11.26 -0.06 -3.16
N ILE A 135 -10.65 -1.22 -2.92
CA ILE A 135 -10.03 -2.05 -3.96
C ILE A 135 -10.77 -3.38 -4.01
N PRO A 136 -11.41 -3.76 -5.13
CA PRO A 136 -12.05 -5.07 -5.27
C PRO A 136 -11.07 -6.23 -5.00
N GLY A 137 -11.49 -7.22 -4.21
CA GLY A 137 -10.66 -8.36 -3.84
C GLY A 137 -9.62 -8.10 -2.74
N VAL A 138 -9.59 -6.90 -2.16
CA VAL A 138 -8.72 -6.56 -1.02
C VAL A 138 -9.57 -5.97 0.10
N ALA A 139 -9.24 -6.33 1.35
CA ALA A 139 -9.89 -5.68 2.48
C ALA A 139 -9.54 -4.18 2.50
N TRP A 140 -10.53 -3.33 2.69
CA TRP A 140 -10.35 -1.88 2.74
C TRP A 140 -11.13 -1.27 3.90
N LEU A 141 -10.70 -0.08 4.33
CA LEU A 141 -11.30 0.65 5.44
C LEU A 141 -11.42 2.12 5.03
N GLY A 142 -12.66 2.56 4.86
CA GLY A 142 -13.00 3.90 4.40
C GLY A 142 -12.79 4.98 5.45
N ARG A 143 -12.97 6.23 5.01
CA ARG A 143 -12.92 7.41 5.88
C ARG A 143 -14.10 7.42 6.85
N ALA A 144 -13.88 7.92 8.05
CA ALA A 144 -14.94 8.22 8.99
C ALA A 144 -15.81 9.38 8.47
N VAL A 145 -17.13 9.23 8.52
CA VAL A 145 -18.10 10.25 8.06
C VAL A 145 -19.18 10.48 9.13
N PRO A 146 -19.41 11.73 9.58
CA PRO A 146 -18.65 12.94 9.25
C PRO A 146 -17.27 12.96 9.93
N ASN A 147 -16.34 13.74 9.38
CA ASN A 147 -15.05 14.05 10.01
C ASN A 147 -14.64 15.49 9.66
N PRO A 148 -14.55 16.43 10.62
CA PRO A 148 -14.73 16.25 12.07
C PRO A 148 -16.15 15.83 12.46
N THR A 149 -16.30 15.19 13.63
CA THR A 149 -17.61 14.81 14.20
C THR A 149 -17.87 15.41 15.58
N GLN A 150 -19.14 15.71 15.85
CA GLN A 150 -19.61 16.12 17.19
C GLN A 150 -20.32 15.00 17.96
N ARG A 151 -20.99 14.08 17.26
CA ARG A 151 -21.88 13.07 17.85
C ARG A 151 -21.44 11.63 17.60
N GLY A 152 -20.44 11.41 16.77
CA GLY A 152 -20.08 10.07 16.30
C GLY A 152 -19.89 10.00 14.79
N ALA A 153 -19.35 8.89 14.31
CA ALA A 153 -19.04 8.73 12.89
C ALA A 153 -19.36 7.31 12.42
N SER A 154 -19.63 7.20 11.12
CA SER A 154 -19.76 5.93 10.43
C SER A 154 -18.48 5.60 9.67
N PHE A 155 -18.16 4.32 9.59
CA PHE A 155 -16.97 3.78 8.94
C PHE A 155 -17.44 2.70 7.97
N ARG A 156 -17.13 2.86 6.69
CA ARG A 156 -17.33 1.78 5.71
C ARG A 156 -16.09 0.90 5.65
N LEU A 157 -16.28 -0.38 5.45
CA LEU A 157 -15.20 -1.33 5.19
C LEU A 157 -15.71 -2.37 4.19
N GLY A 158 -14.79 -3.00 3.48
CA GLY A 158 -15.13 -4.13 2.62
C GLY A 158 -14.19 -5.29 2.86
N LEU A 159 -14.74 -6.50 2.74
CA LEU A 159 -14.01 -7.75 2.89
C LEU A 159 -14.10 -8.56 1.59
N PRO A 160 -12.98 -9.11 1.09
CA PRO A 160 -12.98 -9.90 -0.13
C PRO A 160 -13.55 -11.31 0.05
N HIS A 161 -13.49 -11.83 1.27
CA HIS A 161 -14.03 -13.12 1.69
C HIS A 161 -14.45 -13.05 3.15
N ASP A 162 -15.19 -14.06 3.61
CA ASP A 162 -15.57 -14.20 5.01
C ASP A 162 -14.32 -14.26 5.90
N ALA A 163 -14.19 -13.34 6.85
CA ALA A 163 -12.99 -13.22 7.65
C ALA A 163 -13.29 -12.83 9.10
N ARG A 164 -12.43 -13.25 10.03
CA ARG A 164 -12.42 -12.72 11.40
C ARG A 164 -11.72 -11.37 11.41
N ILE A 165 -12.43 -10.36 11.91
CA ILE A 165 -11.95 -8.99 11.96
C ILE A 165 -12.07 -8.37 13.35
N ASP A 166 -11.22 -7.38 13.61
CA ASP A 166 -11.33 -6.50 14.77
C ASP A 166 -11.28 -5.04 14.32
N VAL A 167 -12.32 -4.27 14.65
CA VAL A 167 -12.38 -2.82 14.41
C VAL A 167 -12.38 -2.11 15.74
N THR A 168 -11.32 -1.35 16.01
CA THR A 168 -11.10 -0.69 17.31
C THR A 168 -10.72 0.77 17.13
N LEU A 169 -11.27 1.63 17.99
CA LEU A 169 -10.96 3.04 18.10
C LEU A 169 -9.94 3.28 19.23
N PHE A 170 -8.98 4.17 18.99
CA PHE A 170 -7.88 4.55 19.88
C PHE A 170 -7.78 6.07 20.01
N ASP A 171 -7.28 6.55 21.14
CA ASP A 171 -6.91 7.96 21.31
C ASP A 171 -5.51 8.24 20.74
N ALA A 172 -5.09 9.51 20.75
CA ALA A 172 -3.78 9.93 20.26
C ALA A 172 -2.58 9.32 21.01
N ARG A 173 -2.79 8.73 22.20
CA ARG A 173 -1.76 8.03 22.98
C ARG A 173 -1.77 6.52 22.70
N GLY A 174 -2.60 6.06 21.76
CA GLY A 174 -2.76 4.64 21.43
C GLY A 174 -3.59 3.85 22.45
N ARG A 175 -4.25 4.50 23.41
CA ARG A 175 -5.13 3.81 24.36
C ARG A 175 -6.44 3.44 23.68
N LYS A 176 -6.92 2.22 23.91
CA LYS A 176 -8.21 1.76 23.41
C LYS A 176 -9.33 2.63 23.96
N VAL A 177 -10.14 3.18 23.06
CA VAL A 177 -11.32 3.98 23.38
C VAL A 177 -12.58 3.13 23.31
N ARG A 178 -12.71 2.33 22.23
CA ARG A 178 -13.85 1.44 22.02
C ARG A 178 -13.59 0.35 20.99
N SER A 179 -14.07 -0.86 21.25
CA SER A 179 -14.27 -1.86 20.19
C SER A 179 -15.56 -1.57 19.43
N LEU A 180 -15.47 -1.37 18.12
CA LEU A 180 -16.64 -1.19 17.23
C LEU A 180 -17.16 -2.53 16.71
N TRP A 181 -16.25 -3.49 16.49
CA TRP A 181 -16.58 -4.86 16.09
C TRP A 181 -15.45 -5.81 16.47
N SER A 182 -15.78 -7.05 16.83
CA SER A 182 -14.83 -8.16 16.97
C SER A 182 -15.54 -9.47 16.68
N GLY A 183 -15.08 -10.21 15.66
CA GLY A 183 -15.70 -11.47 15.25
C GLY A 183 -15.64 -11.70 13.75
N THR A 184 -16.30 -12.76 13.29
CA THR A 184 -16.40 -13.08 11.86
C THR A 184 -17.41 -12.15 11.18
N MET A 185 -17.08 -11.69 9.98
CA MET A 185 -17.93 -10.89 9.13
C MET A 185 -17.86 -11.44 7.71
N THR A 186 -19.00 -11.48 7.02
CA THR A 186 -19.09 -12.05 5.67
C THR A 186 -18.38 -11.18 4.64
N ALA A 187 -18.05 -11.74 3.48
CA ALA A 187 -17.60 -11.00 2.32
C ALA A 187 -18.59 -9.87 1.95
N GLY A 188 -18.08 -8.80 1.34
CA GLY A 188 -18.88 -7.65 0.91
C GLY A 188 -18.62 -6.38 1.72
N GLU A 189 -19.46 -5.36 1.48
CA GLU A 189 -19.37 -4.06 2.15
C GLU A 189 -20.16 -4.03 3.45
N HIS A 190 -19.58 -3.38 4.46
CA HIS A 190 -20.17 -3.22 5.78
C HIS A 190 -20.03 -1.77 6.25
N SER A 191 -20.98 -1.36 7.08
CA SER A 191 -20.99 -0.04 7.72
C SER A 191 -21.06 -0.20 9.23
N LEU A 192 -20.05 0.32 9.93
CA LEU A 192 -20.01 0.38 11.38
C LEU A 192 -20.28 1.82 11.84
N ALA A 193 -20.96 1.97 12.97
CA ALA A 193 -21.25 3.28 13.56
C ALA A 193 -20.63 3.40 14.96
N TRP A 194 -20.09 4.57 15.25
CA TRP A 194 -19.67 4.96 16.59
C TRP A 194 -20.52 6.14 17.04
N ASP A 195 -21.05 6.08 18.27
CA ASP A 195 -21.95 7.08 18.87
C ASP A 195 -21.21 8.18 19.67
N GLY A 196 -19.90 8.33 19.45
CA GLY A 196 -19.09 9.34 20.13
C GLY A 196 -18.72 9.02 21.58
N ARG A 197 -18.95 7.78 22.06
CA ARG A 197 -18.71 7.37 23.46
C ARG A 197 -17.64 6.30 23.61
N ASP A 198 -16.91 6.33 24.72
CA ASP A 198 -15.95 5.28 25.13
C ASP A 198 -16.67 3.99 25.58
N GLU A 199 -15.91 2.95 25.96
CA GLU A 199 -16.48 1.69 26.48
C GLU A 199 -17.31 1.87 27.76
N ALA A 200 -16.99 2.87 28.59
CA ALA A 200 -17.74 3.22 29.79
C ALA A 200 -18.97 4.11 29.50
N ARG A 201 -19.38 4.23 28.22
CA ARG A 201 -20.50 5.05 27.74
C ARG A 201 -20.33 6.56 27.99
N ARG A 202 -19.14 7.00 28.36
CA ARG A 202 -18.84 8.41 28.59
C ARG A 202 -18.56 9.10 27.25
N PRO A 203 -18.99 10.35 27.08
CA PRO A 203 -18.68 11.11 25.88
C PRO A 203 -17.16 11.24 25.67
N ALA A 204 -16.61 10.72 24.56
CA ALA A 204 -15.19 10.85 24.21
C ALA A 204 -14.77 12.33 23.98
N PRO A 205 -13.77 12.88 24.69
CA PRO A 205 -13.40 14.31 24.60
C PRO A 205 -13.05 14.80 23.19
N SER A 206 -13.06 16.12 22.98
CA SER A 206 -12.48 16.73 21.76
C SER A 206 -11.03 16.29 21.58
N GLY A 207 -10.65 15.97 20.35
CA GLY A 207 -9.30 15.51 20.06
C GLY A 207 -9.17 14.67 18.80
N THR A 208 -7.96 14.18 18.57
CA THR A 208 -7.66 13.25 17.48
C THR A 208 -7.74 11.81 17.96
N TYR A 209 -8.40 10.99 17.15
CA TYR A 209 -8.58 9.56 17.36
C TYR A 209 -8.14 8.80 16.13
N PHE A 210 -7.78 7.53 16.33
CA PHE A 210 -7.40 6.60 15.27
C PHE A 210 -8.29 5.38 15.33
N TYR A 211 -8.77 4.92 14.19
CA TYR A 211 -9.50 3.66 14.10
C TYR A 211 -8.67 2.67 13.29
N ARG A 212 -8.77 1.39 13.66
CA ARG A 212 -7.97 0.31 13.08
C ARG A 212 -8.84 -0.88 12.77
N LEU A 213 -8.74 -1.39 11.56
CA LEU A 213 -9.22 -2.71 11.15
C LEU A 213 -8.02 -3.66 11.17
N ARG A 214 -8.16 -4.79 11.86
CA ARG A 214 -7.30 -5.96 11.71
C ARG A 214 -8.08 -7.05 11.01
N VAL A 215 -7.50 -7.61 9.96
CA VAL A 215 -8.05 -8.74 9.20
C VAL A 215 -6.87 -9.58 8.74
N GLU A 216 -6.82 -10.82 9.22
CA GLU A 216 -5.69 -11.73 8.97
C GLU A 216 -4.33 -11.06 9.30
N SER A 217 -3.41 -10.98 8.33
CA SER A 217 -2.10 -10.31 8.47
C SER A 217 -2.14 -8.81 8.18
N ARG A 218 -3.28 -8.26 7.75
CA ARG A 218 -3.41 -6.84 7.38
C ARG A 218 -3.90 -5.99 8.53
N VAL A 219 -3.33 -4.79 8.59
CA VAL A 219 -3.74 -3.74 9.52
C VAL A 219 -3.99 -2.47 8.71
N LEU A 220 -5.24 -2.00 8.71
CA LEU A 220 -5.64 -0.76 8.07
C LEU A 220 -6.01 0.25 9.15
N THR A 221 -5.65 1.51 8.95
CA THR A 221 -5.88 2.57 9.93
C THR A 221 -6.45 3.82 9.27
N GLY A 222 -7.28 4.56 9.99
CA GLY A 222 -7.66 5.91 9.62
C GLY A 222 -7.72 6.84 10.82
N ARG A 223 -7.94 8.12 10.53
CA ARG A 223 -7.95 9.20 11.52
C ARG A 223 -9.33 9.85 11.59
N LEU A 224 -9.76 10.17 12.80
CA LEU A 224 -11.01 10.85 13.10
C LEU A 224 -10.75 12.02 14.06
N VAL A 225 -11.38 13.17 13.81
CA VAL A 225 -11.35 14.32 14.72
C VAL A 225 -12.71 14.46 15.39
N VAL A 226 -12.71 14.61 16.71
CA VAL A 226 -13.91 14.93 17.50
C VAL A 226 -13.85 16.39 17.92
N THR A 227 -14.93 17.12 17.69
CA THR A 227 -15.14 18.50 18.17
C THR A 227 -16.38 18.52 19.06
N ARG A 228 -16.29 19.12 20.24
CA ARG A 228 -17.38 19.28 21.19
C ARG A 228 -17.49 20.72 21.64
#